data_AF-E3CTG5-F1
#
_entry.id   AF-E3CTG5-F1
#
_cell.length_a   1.000
_cell.length_b   1.000
_cell.length_c   1.000
_cell.angle_alpha   90.00
_cell.angle_beta   90.00
_cell.angle_gamma   90.00
#
_symmetry.space_group_name_H-M   'P 1'
#
loop_
_entity.id
_entity.type
_entity.pdbx_description
1 polymer ?
#
loop_
_entity_poly.entity_id
_entity_poly.type
_entity_poly.pdbx_seq_one_letter_code
_entity_poly.pdbx_strand_id
1 'polypeptide(L)'
;MRFIFFAIIFFEAVLAFDVPLFSTSSSKGKRNGSIVQDPVAPIYKFGITYYWAGHYKSKHGIQNKCVFLKSDPDWPFPESTFSNGTAVYGVEFGCKKDDLCRKYHCDRPFQTGFIWCAFLILSSVISVGIIVRYIIMQRQNELRPTRDTELGSIYIPVLMINGDVSRAEETPREG
;
A
#
# COMPACT_ATOMS: atom_id res chain seq x y z
N MET A 1 18.82 -5.16 -9.04
CA MET A 1 17.61 -5.34 -8.20
C MET A 1 16.84 -4.05 -7.88
N ARG A 2 17.46 -2.86 -7.75
CA ARG A 2 16.74 -1.60 -7.46
C ARG A 2 15.71 -1.16 -8.52
N PHE A 3 15.99 -1.39 -9.81
CA PHE A 3 15.08 -1.04 -10.90
C PHE A 3 13.79 -1.88 -10.94
N ILE A 4 13.85 -3.13 -10.49
CA ILE A 4 12.67 -4.03 -10.50
C ILE A 4 11.64 -3.57 -9.48
N PHE A 5 12.07 -3.11 -8.30
CA PHE A 5 11.15 -2.59 -7.27
C PHE A 5 10.41 -1.33 -7.74
N PHE A 6 11.10 -0.36 -8.35
CA PHE A 6 10.43 0.82 -8.90
C PHE A 6 9.52 0.47 -10.07
N ALA A 7 9.91 -0.46 -10.94
CA ALA A 7 9.07 -0.92 -12.04
C ALA A 7 7.79 -1.63 -11.55
N ILE A 8 7.85 -2.45 -10.50
CA ILE A 8 6.67 -3.08 -9.90
C ILE A 8 5.74 -2.02 -9.28
N ILE A 9 6.28 -1.05 -8.54
CA ILE A 9 5.47 0.06 -7.98
C ILE A 9 4.81 0.89 -9.09
N PHE A 10 5.53 1.17 -10.19
CA PHE A 10 4.98 1.89 -11.33
C PHE A 10 3.95 1.06 -12.10
N PHE A 11 4.17 -0.24 -12.28
CA PHE A 11 3.25 -1.13 -12.97
C PHE A 11 1.95 -1.33 -12.18
N GLU A 12 2.03 -1.47 -10.84
CA GLU A 12 0.87 -1.46 -9.94
C GLU A 12 0.13 -0.11 -9.97
N ALA A 13 0.87 1.01 -10.02
CA ALA A 13 0.25 2.32 -10.14
C ALA A 13 -0.48 2.50 -11.48
N VAL A 14 0.08 2.01 -12.60
CA VAL A 14 -0.56 2.07 -13.92
C VAL A 14 -1.79 1.16 -13.99
N LEU A 15 -1.76 -0.02 -13.35
CA LEU A 15 -2.94 -0.90 -13.27
C LEU A 15 -4.04 -0.35 -12.34
N ALA A 16 -3.70 0.46 -11.34
CA ALA A 16 -4.69 1.14 -10.51
C ALA A 16 -5.43 2.26 -11.26
N PHE A 17 -4.85 2.78 -12.34
CA PHE A 17 -5.52 3.67 -13.29
C PHE A 17 -6.11 2.87 -14.45
N ASP A 18 -7.00 1.92 -14.15
CA ASP A 18 -8.04 1.54 -15.09
C ASP A 18 -8.85 2.81 -15.39
N VAL A 19 -8.45 3.53 -16.44
CA VAL A 19 -9.22 4.64 -17.01
C VAL A 19 -10.49 4.00 -17.57
N PRO A 20 -11.68 4.20 -16.98
CA PRO A 20 -12.89 3.63 -17.52
C PRO A 20 -13.11 4.26 -18.90
N LEU A 21 -12.93 3.44 -19.93
CA LEU A 21 -13.22 3.78 -21.32
C LEU A 21 -14.67 4.24 -21.37
N PHE A 22 -14.86 5.53 -21.66
CA PHE A 22 -16.13 6.23 -21.69
C PHE A 22 -17.04 5.58 -22.74
N SER A 23 -17.77 4.54 -22.33
CA SER A 23 -18.76 3.88 -23.19
C SER A 23 -19.97 4.78 -23.27
N THR A 24 -19.95 5.67 -24.26
CA THR A 24 -21.07 6.53 -24.65
C THR A 24 -22.16 5.69 -25.31
N SER A 25 -22.88 4.90 -24.51
CA SER A 25 -24.15 4.32 -24.95
C SER A 25 -25.27 5.33 -24.69
N SER A 26 -25.34 6.35 -25.53
CA SER A 26 -26.52 7.22 -25.64
C SER A 26 -27.58 6.51 -26.47
N SER A 27 -28.24 5.48 -25.92
CA SER A 27 -29.47 4.98 -26.54
C SER A 27 -30.64 5.85 -26.08
N LYS A 28 -30.92 6.92 -26.82
CA LYS A 28 -32.21 7.63 -26.79
C LYS A 28 -33.29 6.74 -27.44
N GLY A 29 -33.62 5.63 -26.78
CA GLY A 29 -34.81 4.84 -27.09
C GLY A 29 -36.02 5.45 -26.40
N LYS A 30 -37.03 5.87 -27.17
CA LYS A 30 -38.36 6.29 -26.74
C LYS A 30 -39.03 5.10 -26.02
N ARG A 31 -38.81 4.96 -24.70
CA ARG A 31 -39.26 3.80 -23.91
C ARG A 31 -40.63 4.09 -23.30
N ASN A 32 -41.56 3.16 -23.52
CA ASN A 32 -42.84 3.10 -22.82
C ASN A 32 -42.57 3.16 -21.31
N GLY A 33 -42.99 4.24 -20.65
CA GLY A 33 -42.82 4.40 -19.22
C GLY A 33 -43.61 3.32 -18.47
N SER A 34 -42.98 2.63 -17.53
CA SER A 34 -43.66 1.64 -16.70
C SER A 34 -44.30 2.32 -15.49
N ILE A 35 -45.59 2.09 -15.25
CA ILE A 35 -46.26 2.58 -14.04
C ILE A 35 -45.87 1.67 -12.87
N VAL A 36 -45.32 2.26 -11.81
CA VAL A 36 -45.06 1.58 -10.54
C VAL A 36 -46.39 1.37 -9.84
N GLN A 37 -46.90 0.13 -9.87
CA GLN A 37 -48.17 -0.22 -9.23
C GLN A 37 -48.06 -0.23 -7.70
N ASP A 38 -46.97 -0.77 -7.16
CA ASP A 38 -46.69 -0.80 -5.72
C ASP A 38 -45.35 -0.11 -5.40
N PRO A 39 -45.35 1.12 -4.88
CA PRO A 39 -44.13 1.83 -4.52
C PRO A 39 -43.45 1.29 -3.24
N VAL A 40 -44.16 0.47 -2.46
CA VAL A 40 -43.65 -0.12 -1.21
C VAL A 40 -42.88 -1.41 -1.48
N ALA A 41 -43.15 -2.07 -2.61
CA ALA A 41 -42.45 -3.26 -3.03
C ALA A 41 -40.97 -2.96 -3.34
N PRO A 42 -40.01 -3.68 -2.73
CA PRO A 42 -38.60 -3.50 -3.03
C PRO A 42 -38.25 -4.04 -4.41
N ILE A 43 -37.22 -3.45 -5.02
CA ILE A 43 -36.63 -3.89 -6.28
C ILE A 43 -35.31 -4.59 -5.98
N TYR A 44 -35.14 -5.80 -6.46
CA TYR A 44 -33.87 -6.52 -6.34
C TYR A 44 -33.09 -6.42 -7.65
N LYS A 45 -31.91 -5.80 -7.60
CA LYS A 45 -31.03 -5.67 -8.77
C LYS A 45 -29.57 -5.66 -8.32
N PHE A 46 -28.66 -6.22 -9.12
CA PHE A 46 -27.21 -6.21 -8.81
C PHE A 46 -26.86 -6.75 -7.40
N GLY A 47 -27.66 -7.67 -6.86
CA GLY A 47 -27.45 -8.19 -5.51
C GLY A 47 -27.96 -7.31 -4.36
N ILE A 48 -28.50 -6.12 -4.65
CA ILE A 48 -28.93 -5.12 -3.67
C ILE A 48 -30.46 -4.96 -3.72
N THR A 49 -31.05 -4.75 -2.54
CA THR A 49 -32.47 -4.40 -2.40
C THR A 49 -32.61 -2.88 -2.41
N TYR A 50 -33.24 -2.35 -3.45
CA TYR A 50 -33.60 -0.95 -3.60
C TYR A 50 -35.06 -0.74 -3.23
N TYR A 51 -35.34 0.48 -2.80
CA TYR A 51 -36.67 0.97 -2.52
C TYR A 51 -36.87 2.23 -3.34
N TRP A 52 -38.10 2.49 -3.78
CA TRP A 52 -38.39 3.79 -4.35
C TRP A 52 -38.20 4.87 -3.29
N ALA A 53 -37.73 6.05 -3.72
CA ALA A 53 -37.39 7.10 -2.78
C ALA A 53 -38.60 7.50 -1.92
N GLY A 54 -38.40 7.56 -0.60
CA GLY A 54 -39.44 7.78 0.41
C GLY A 54 -40.04 6.50 0.98
N HIS A 55 -39.78 5.34 0.39
CA HIS A 55 -40.30 4.03 0.83
C HIS A 55 -39.22 3.11 1.41
N TYR A 56 -38.02 3.65 1.69
CA TYR A 56 -36.93 2.88 2.28
C TYR A 56 -37.31 2.27 3.63
N LYS A 57 -37.17 0.95 3.71
CA LYS A 57 -37.31 0.19 4.96
C LYS A 57 -35.95 -0.26 5.45
N SER A 58 -35.50 0.34 6.55
CA SER A 58 -34.28 -0.08 7.22
C SER A 58 -34.43 -1.51 7.76
N LYS A 59 -33.46 -2.37 7.49
CA LYS A 59 -33.37 -3.73 8.04
C LYS A 59 -32.33 -3.77 9.15
N HIS A 60 -32.48 -4.69 10.10
CA HIS A 60 -31.46 -4.94 11.12
C HIS A 60 -30.09 -5.20 10.47
N GLY A 61 -29.06 -4.48 10.93
CA GLY A 61 -27.69 -4.55 10.40
C GLY A 61 -27.37 -3.60 9.24
N ILE A 62 -28.36 -2.88 8.70
CA ILE A 62 -28.17 -1.90 7.63
C ILE A 62 -28.46 -0.50 8.20
N GLN A 63 -27.41 0.24 8.52
CA GLN A 63 -27.55 1.54 9.22
C GLN A 63 -27.48 2.74 8.25
N ASN A 64 -26.74 2.61 7.15
CA ASN A 64 -26.49 3.72 6.25
C ASN A 64 -27.51 3.71 5.11
N LYS A 65 -28.32 4.78 5.00
CA LYS A 65 -29.22 5.00 3.86
C LYS A 65 -28.49 5.75 2.76
N CYS A 66 -28.44 5.15 1.57
CA CYS A 66 -27.90 5.74 0.36
C CYS A 66 -29.05 6.12 -0.59
N VAL A 67 -28.91 7.26 -1.27
CA VAL A 67 -29.89 7.73 -2.27
C VAL A 67 -29.20 7.78 -3.62
N PHE A 68 -29.81 7.15 -4.62
CA PHE A 68 -29.37 7.22 -6.00
C PHE A 68 -30.42 7.93 -6.83
N LEU A 69 -30.04 9.04 -7.45
CA LEU A 69 -30.94 9.95 -8.15
C LEU A 69 -31.08 9.55 -9.61
N LYS A 70 -32.28 9.75 -10.16
CA LYS A 70 -32.59 9.52 -11.58
C LYS A 70 -31.84 10.46 -12.53
N SER A 71 -31.41 11.62 -12.03
CA SER A 71 -30.58 12.55 -12.80
C SER A 71 -29.16 12.03 -13.08
N ASP A 72 -28.74 10.93 -12.45
CA ASP A 72 -27.44 10.32 -12.72
C ASP A 72 -27.40 9.73 -14.15
N PRO A 73 -26.33 9.99 -14.93
CA PRO A 73 -26.23 9.49 -16.30
C PRO A 73 -26.23 7.96 -16.40
N ASP A 74 -25.84 7.25 -15.34
CA ASP A 74 -25.75 5.79 -15.29
C ASP A 74 -27.03 5.16 -14.71
N TRP A 75 -28.17 5.86 -14.71
CA TRP A 75 -29.44 5.39 -14.16
C TRP A 75 -29.87 4.03 -14.76
N PRO A 76 -29.82 2.93 -13.98
CA PRO A 76 -30.03 1.59 -14.51
C PRO A 76 -31.49 1.15 -14.45
N PHE A 77 -32.40 1.98 -13.93
CA PHE A 77 -33.82 1.62 -13.79
C PHE A 77 -34.62 2.14 -15.00
N PRO A 78 -35.72 1.46 -15.38
CA PRO A 78 -36.58 1.95 -16.45
C PRO A 78 -37.22 3.30 -16.07
N GLU A 79 -37.58 4.07 -17.11
CA GLU A 79 -38.39 5.27 -16.96
C GLU A 79 -39.72 4.86 -16.31
N SER A 80 -39.95 5.38 -15.10
CA SER A 80 -41.05 4.95 -14.26
C SER A 80 -41.74 6.12 -13.58
N THR A 81 -43.06 6.03 -13.51
CA THR A 81 -43.92 6.99 -12.82
C THR A 81 -44.73 6.23 -11.79
N PHE A 82 -44.97 6.83 -10.64
CA PHE A 82 -45.87 6.28 -9.64
C PHE A 82 -47.32 6.29 -10.16
N SER A 83 -48.15 5.40 -9.62
CA SER A 83 -49.57 5.28 -9.99
C SER A 83 -50.39 6.55 -9.76
N ASN A 84 -49.94 7.44 -8.87
CA ASN A 84 -50.50 8.77 -8.62
C ASN A 84 -50.11 9.81 -9.70
N GLY A 85 -49.30 9.45 -10.70
CA GLY A 85 -48.79 10.33 -11.74
C GLY A 85 -47.52 11.11 -11.39
N THR A 86 -46.98 10.99 -10.17
CA THR A 86 -45.71 11.63 -9.83
C THR A 86 -44.53 10.88 -10.45
N ALA A 87 -43.57 11.63 -11.01
CA ALA A 87 -42.37 11.03 -11.56
C ALA A 87 -41.48 10.48 -10.44
N VAL A 88 -40.91 9.29 -10.66
CA VAL A 88 -39.88 8.76 -9.77
C VAL A 88 -38.62 9.61 -9.94
N TYR A 89 -38.08 10.13 -8.83
CA TYR A 89 -36.86 10.95 -8.85
C TYR A 89 -35.60 10.17 -8.41
N GLY A 90 -35.75 8.98 -7.83
CA GLY A 90 -34.62 8.19 -7.36
C GLY A 90 -35.03 6.90 -6.65
N VAL A 91 -34.01 6.14 -6.26
CA VAL A 91 -34.14 4.96 -5.39
C VAL A 91 -33.28 5.14 -4.15
N GLU A 92 -33.68 4.47 -3.08
CA GLU A 92 -32.97 4.41 -1.82
C GLU A 92 -32.55 2.96 -1.55
N PHE A 93 -31.33 2.77 -1.10
CA PHE A 93 -30.83 1.46 -0.69
C PHE A 93 -29.99 1.61 0.57
N GLY A 94 -29.72 0.50 1.22
CA GLY A 94 -29.00 0.50 2.48
C GLY A 94 -27.68 -0.24 2.39
N CYS A 95 -26.65 0.35 2.99
CA CYS A 95 -25.32 -0.25 3.13
C CYS A 95 -25.05 -0.62 4.59
N LYS A 96 -24.10 -1.54 4.80
CA LYS A 96 -23.60 -1.86 6.14
C LYS A 96 -22.93 -0.63 6.75
N LYS A 97 -22.81 -0.62 8.08
CA LYS A 97 -22.28 0.53 8.85
C LYS A 97 -20.92 1.02 8.33
N ASP A 98 -20.04 0.09 7.95
CA ASP A 98 -18.69 0.41 7.50
C ASP A 98 -18.60 0.64 5.99
N ASP A 99 -19.63 0.27 5.23
CA ASP A 99 -19.65 0.39 3.77
C ASP A 99 -20.04 1.82 3.35
N LEU A 100 -19.44 2.28 2.26
CA LEU A 100 -19.65 3.60 1.66
C LEU A 100 -20.68 3.53 0.53
N CYS A 101 -21.51 4.56 0.41
CA CYS A 101 -22.42 4.73 -0.72
C CYS A 101 -21.62 5.13 -1.97
N ARG A 102 -21.68 4.34 -3.05
CA ARG A 102 -21.08 4.73 -4.34
C ARG A 102 -22.06 4.48 -5.47
N LYS A 103 -22.56 5.57 -6.07
CA LYS A 103 -23.58 5.51 -7.14
C LYS A 103 -24.75 4.60 -6.74
N TYR A 104 -24.82 3.40 -7.33
CA TYR A 104 -25.85 2.40 -7.09
C TYR A 104 -25.37 1.20 -6.25
N HIS A 105 -24.13 1.17 -5.74
CA HIS A 105 -23.62 0.04 -4.95
C HIS A 105 -22.98 0.47 -3.62
N CYS A 106 -22.74 -0.52 -2.76
CA CYS A 106 -22.01 -0.34 -1.50
C CYS A 106 -20.56 -0.74 -1.73
N ASP A 107 -19.62 0.20 -1.53
CA ASP A 107 -18.19 -0.11 -1.54
C ASP A 107 -17.71 -0.37 -0.13
N ARG A 108 -16.92 -1.43 0.04
CA ARG A 108 -16.17 -1.60 1.28
C ARG A 108 -15.11 -0.51 1.36
N PRO A 109 -14.86 0.06 2.54
CA PRO A 109 -13.79 1.02 2.70
C PRO A 109 -12.47 0.32 2.38
N PHE A 110 -11.64 0.94 1.55
CA PHE A 110 -10.30 0.44 1.17
C PHE A 110 -9.34 0.29 2.37
N GLN A 111 -9.81 0.52 3.59
CA GLN A 111 -9.04 0.39 4.83
C GLN A 111 -8.31 -0.95 4.93
N THR A 112 -8.95 -2.06 4.57
CA THR A 112 -8.27 -3.36 4.60
C THR A 112 -7.08 -3.38 3.64
N GLY A 113 -7.24 -2.88 2.41
CA GLY A 113 -6.16 -2.77 1.43
C GLY A 113 -5.01 -1.89 1.92
N PHE A 114 -5.30 -0.70 2.44
CA PHE A 114 -4.26 0.19 2.98
C PHE A 114 -3.51 -0.42 4.17
N ILE A 115 -4.21 -1.13 5.05
CA ILE A 115 -3.59 -1.83 6.18
C ILE A 115 -2.62 -2.89 5.65
N TRP A 116 -3.03 -3.72 4.69
CA TRP A 116 -2.16 -4.72 4.07
C TRP A 116 -0.96 -4.09 3.37
N CYS A 117 -1.15 -3.01 2.60
CA CYS A 117 -0.06 -2.27 1.97
C CYS A 117 0.92 -1.71 3.02
N ALA A 118 0.41 -1.14 4.11
CA ALA A 118 1.25 -0.61 5.18
C ALA A 118 2.07 -1.71 5.86
N PHE A 119 1.47 -2.88 6.13
CA PHE A 119 2.19 -4.05 6.67
C PHE A 119 3.29 -4.54 5.72
N LEU A 120 3.04 -4.60 4.42
CA LEU A 120 4.02 -5.01 3.42
C LEU A 120 5.21 -4.02 3.35
N ILE A 121 4.92 -2.71 3.38
CA ILE A 121 5.97 -1.68 3.40
C ILE A 121 6.79 -1.79 4.69
N LEU A 122 6.15 -1.93 5.84
CA LEU A 122 6.85 -2.05 7.12
C LEU A 122 7.74 -3.31 7.17
N SER A 123 7.23 -4.44 6.71
CA SER A 123 8.01 -5.69 6.58
C SER A 123 9.21 -5.53 5.64
N SER A 124 9.04 -4.81 4.53
CA SER A 124 10.14 -4.49 3.61
C SER A 124 11.21 -3.61 4.26
N VAL A 125 10.82 -2.58 5.01
CA VAL A 125 11.76 -1.70 5.73
C VAL A 125 12.54 -2.47 6.80
N ILE A 126 11.87 -3.32 7.58
CA ILE A 126 12.50 -4.13 8.61
C ILE A 126 13.49 -5.14 8.00
N SER A 127 13.10 -5.85 6.93
CA SER A 127 13.98 -6.82 6.27
C SER A 127 15.23 -6.15 5.68
N VAL A 128 15.09 -4.98 5.04
CA VAL A 128 16.23 -4.18 4.58
C VAL A 128 17.11 -3.75 5.76
N GLY A 129 16.52 -3.29 6.87
CA GLY A 129 17.26 -2.90 8.07
C GLY A 129 18.09 -4.04 8.66
N ILE A 130 17.55 -5.26 8.70
CA ILE A 130 18.26 -6.46 9.17
C ILE A 130 19.41 -6.82 8.22
N ILE A 131 19.17 -6.80 6.91
CA ILE A 131 20.21 -7.11 5.90
C ILE A 131 21.36 -6.10 5.99
N VAL A 132 21.05 -4.80 6.13
CA VAL A 132 22.08 -3.76 6.28
C VAL A 132 22.89 -3.96 7.56
N ARG A 133 22.24 -4.25 8.70
CA ARG A 133 22.91 -4.57 9.96
C ARG A 133 23.82 -5.79 9.83
N TYR A 134 23.34 -6.83 9.15
CA TYR A 134 24.10 -8.05 8.89
C TYR A 134 25.37 -7.76 8.08
N ILE A 135 25.26 -6.98 6.99
CA ILE A 135 26.41 -6.61 6.15
C ILE A 135 27.42 -5.76 6.93
N ILE A 136 26.97 -4.81 7.76
CA ILE A 136 27.87 -3.97 8.58
C ILE A 136 28.61 -4.83 9.61
N MET A 137 27.91 -5.73 10.30
CA MET A 137 28.50 -6.64 11.27
C MET A 137 29.51 -7.57 10.61
N GLN A 138 29.17 -8.14 9.44
CA GLN A 138 30.07 -9.00 8.68
C GLN A 138 31.35 -8.23 8.28
N ARG A 139 31.22 -7.00 7.78
CA ARG A 139 32.38 -6.15 7.49
C ARG A 139 33.23 -5.89 8.73
N GLN A 140 32.62 -5.67 9.89
CA GLN A 140 33.39 -5.50 11.14
C GLN A 140 34.11 -6.77 11.57
N ASN A 141 33.54 -7.96 11.36
CA ASN A 141 34.20 -9.22 11.67
C ASN A 141 35.39 -9.50 10.74
N GLU A 142 35.27 -9.19 9.45
CA GLU A 142 36.37 -9.27 8.48
C GLU A 142 37.45 -8.20 8.76
N LEU A 143 37.04 -6.97 9.12
CA LEU A 143 37.98 -5.90 9.46
C LEU A 143 38.57 -6.01 10.85
N ARG A 144 37.98 -6.78 11.78
CA ARG A 144 38.55 -7.06 13.09
C ARG A 144 39.73 -7.98 12.83
N PRO A 145 40.95 -7.45 12.68
CA PRO A 145 42.09 -8.28 12.43
C PRO A 145 42.24 -9.17 13.65
N THR A 146 42.73 -10.38 13.45
CA THR A 146 43.24 -11.31 14.44
C THR A 146 44.29 -10.62 15.33
N ARG A 147 43.89 -9.66 16.16
CA ARG A 147 44.78 -8.81 16.96
C ARG A 147 45.14 -9.44 18.29
N ASP A 148 44.52 -10.58 18.63
CA ASP A 148 44.70 -11.22 19.93
C ASP A 148 45.42 -12.58 19.88
N THR A 149 46.05 -12.98 18.76
CA THR A 149 46.90 -14.20 18.75
C THR A 149 48.36 -14.01 18.35
N GLU A 150 48.83 -12.80 18.01
CA GLU A 150 50.24 -12.55 17.65
C GLU A 150 50.89 -11.44 18.50
N LEU A 151 50.51 -11.31 19.78
CA LEU A 151 51.32 -10.60 20.79
C LEU A 151 51.98 -11.55 21.80
N GLY A 152 52.11 -12.83 21.44
CA GLY A 152 52.94 -13.78 22.15
C GLY A 152 54.24 -14.04 21.37
N SER A 153 55.36 -13.62 21.95
CA SER A 153 56.74 -14.01 21.58
C SER A 153 57.30 -13.26 20.35
N ILE A 154 58.47 -12.60 20.34
CA ILE A 154 59.60 -12.45 21.26
C ILE A 154 60.15 -11.04 21.01
N TYR A 155 60.26 -10.22 22.06
CA TYR A 155 61.12 -9.03 22.02
C TYR A 155 62.57 -9.54 21.86
N ILE A 156 63.18 -9.34 20.68
CA ILE A 156 64.62 -9.46 20.51
C ILE A 156 65.20 -8.06 20.80
N PRO A 157 65.82 -7.81 21.97
CA PRO A 157 66.53 -6.57 22.19
C PRO A 157 67.78 -6.55 21.30
N VAL A 158 67.74 -5.78 20.22
CA VAL A 158 68.93 -5.47 19.43
C VAL A 158 69.72 -4.43 20.23
N LEU A 159 70.73 -4.88 20.97
CA LEU A 159 71.67 -4.00 21.66
C LEU A 159 72.47 -3.24 20.58
N MET A 160 72.13 -1.98 20.35
CA MET A 160 72.95 -1.07 19.55
C MET A 160 74.17 -0.71 20.38
N ILE A 161 75.30 -1.38 20.15
CA ILE A 161 76.58 -0.88 20.66
C ILE A 161 76.94 0.30 19.77
N ASN A 162 76.53 1.49 20.20
CA ASN A 162 77.03 2.75 19.65
C ASN A 162 78.56 2.70 19.74
N GLY A 163 79.18 2.69 18.57
CA GLY A 163 80.59 3.01 18.44
C GLY A 163 80.77 4.46 18.81
N ASP A 164 81.14 4.71 20.07
CA ASP A 164 81.84 5.93 20.45
C ASP A 164 83.22 5.53 20.99
N VAL A 165 84.19 5.62 20.07
CA VAL A 165 85.49 6.24 20.25
C VAL A 165 86.18 6.00 21.62
N SER A 166 87.06 5.01 21.66
CA SER A 166 88.28 5.06 22.48
C SER A 166 89.46 4.59 21.65
N ARG A 167 89.92 5.49 20.77
CA ARG A 167 91.29 5.53 20.27
C ARG A 167 92.13 6.15 21.40
N ALA A 168 92.73 5.33 22.26
CA ALA A 168 93.85 5.71 23.11
C ALA A 168 94.40 4.44 23.76
N GLU A 169 95.47 3.89 23.20
CA GLU A 169 96.70 3.59 23.94
C GLU A 169 97.75 3.15 22.90
N GLU A 170 98.38 4.12 22.24
CA GLU A 170 99.73 3.94 21.73
C GLU A 170 100.67 3.98 22.94
N THR A 171 101.68 3.09 22.99
CA THR A 171 103.08 3.32 23.44
C THR A 171 103.80 1.97 23.69
N PRO A 172 105.15 1.92 23.66
CA PRO A 172 105.99 2.21 22.50
C PRO A 172 107.06 1.12 22.24
N ARG A 173 107.78 1.29 21.13
CA ARG A 173 109.05 0.58 20.81
C ARG A 173 110.12 0.80 21.88
N GLU A 174 110.77 -0.28 22.30
CA GLU A 174 112.17 -0.28 22.75
C GLU A 174 112.85 -1.59 22.32
N GLY A 175 114.06 -1.47 21.76
CA GLY A 175 115.10 -2.52 21.73
C GLY A 175 115.11 -3.47 20.55
#